data_AF-N8YAF1-F1
#
_entry.id   AF-N8YAF1-F1
#
_cell.length_a   1.000
_cell.length_b   1.000
_cell.length_c   1.000
_cell.angle_alpha   90.00
_cell.angle_beta   90.00
_cell.angle_gamma   90.00
#
_symmetry.space_group_name_H-M   'P 1'
#
loop_
_entity.id
_entity.type
_entity.pdbx_description
1 polymer ?
#
loop_
_entity_poly.entity_id
_entity_poly.type
_entity_poly.pdbx_seq_one_letter_code
_entity_poly.pdbx_strand_id
1 'polypeptide(L)'
;MNKVLLATLLSCTIGNVYSACNYDLEGFINDPENPTAQKFPTVIGQKVTYKIINSPKDITYSANHSAYNNNNGTLTGLLPTSNNGIVGFELRVDTISEELKETNTDVKTFNIVGLGANNDPIGITAIFANNSDIQNYKKPLLIWVIQKNSSTNENEITYSYLQPYDSTPTQNIGIYLNQNTNQLGLIVNKKNLGYVTSLKSKLKSITFQPQAFIKGFEANSQYLNKTMSMELVTDKSKFTNAFPTGTTDICGN
;
A
#
# COMPACT_ATOMS: atom_id res chain seq x y z
N MET A 1 42.98 -50.67 3.95
CA MET A 1 41.74 -50.25 3.26
C MET A 1 41.56 -48.75 3.48
N ASN A 2 41.54 -48.03 2.36
CA ASN A 2 41.55 -46.58 2.25
C ASN A 2 40.32 -45.93 2.90
N LYS A 3 40.51 -44.82 3.61
CA LYS A 3 39.49 -43.78 3.75
C LYS A 3 40.14 -42.43 3.46
N VAL A 4 39.93 -41.98 2.23
CA VAL A 4 40.28 -40.64 1.74
C VAL A 4 39.38 -39.64 2.47
N LEU A 5 39.98 -38.71 3.20
CA LEU A 5 39.32 -37.51 3.72
C LEU A 5 39.09 -36.56 2.54
N LEU A 6 37.88 -36.57 2.00
CA LEU A 6 37.44 -35.61 0.99
C LEU A 6 36.90 -34.38 1.73
N ALA A 7 37.72 -33.33 1.84
CA ALA A 7 37.30 -32.03 2.29
C ALA A 7 36.41 -31.39 1.21
N THR A 8 35.11 -31.39 1.42
CA THR A 8 34.18 -30.56 0.65
C THR A 8 34.37 -29.11 1.06
N LEU A 9 35.12 -28.35 0.26
CA LEU A 9 34.98 -26.90 0.22
C LEU A 9 33.55 -26.59 -0.23
N LEU A 10 32.66 -26.30 0.72
CA LEU A 10 31.46 -25.54 0.42
C LEU A 10 31.91 -24.17 -0.05
N SER A 11 31.95 -23.98 -1.38
CA SER A 11 31.88 -22.66 -1.98
C SER A 11 30.56 -22.03 -1.58
N CYS A 12 30.56 -21.31 -0.46
CA CYS A 12 29.49 -20.41 -0.11
C CYS A 12 29.52 -19.30 -1.17
N THR A 13 28.76 -19.44 -2.24
CA THR A 13 28.38 -18.27 -3.03
C THR A 13 27.57 -17.42 -2.08
N ILE A 14 28.20 -16.38 -1.53
CA ILE A 14 27.51 -15.27 -0.88
C ILE A 14 26.73 -14.60 -2.01
N GLY A 15 25.57 -15.16 -2.33
CA GLY A 15 24.56 -14.44 -3.08
C GLY A 15 24.32 -13.18 -2.26
N ASN A 16 24.48 -12.01 -2.88
CA ASN A 16 23.98 -10.78 -2.30
C ASN A 16 22.48 -10.97 -2.15
N VAL A 17 22.05 -11.43 -0.98
CA VAL A 17 20.65 -11.34 -0.55
C VAL A 17 20.49 -9.86 -0.26
N TYR A 18 20.24 -9.07 -1.31
CA TYR A 18 19.80 -7.70 -1.13
C TYR A 18 18.54 -7.79 -0.26
N SER A 19 18.63 -7.28 0.97
CA SER A 19 17.50 -7.35 1.90
C SER A 19 16.33 -6.60 1.26
N ALA A 20 15.15 -7.21 1.30
CA ALA A 20 13.91 -6.51 0.97
C ALA A 20 13.87 -5.14 1.67
N CYS A 21 13.32 -4.14 0.98
CA CYS A 21 13.11 -2.83 1.60
C CYS A 21 12.44 -2.99 2.97
N ASN A 22 13.04 -2.47 4.04
CA ASN A 22 12.45 -2.60 5.37
C ASN A 22 11.42 -1.49 5.60
N TYR A 23 10.22 -1.65 5.02
CA TYR A 23 9.07 -0.80 5.36
C TYR A 23 8.29 -1.46 6.49
N ASP A 24 8.71 -1.23 7.73
CA ASP A 24 7.88 -1.63 8.88
C ASP A 24 6.53 -0.89 8.88
N LEU A 25 5.51 -1.50 9.48
CA LEU A 25 4.18 -0.93 9.65
C LEU A 25 3.82 -0.85 11.15
N GLU A 26 4.82 -0.64 12.01
CA GLU A 26 4.69 -0.67 13.47
C GLU A 26 4.38 0.72 14.07
N GLY A 27 4.58 1.76 13.26
CA GLY A 27 4.33 3.14 13.62
C GLY A 27 2.83 3.49 13.65
N PHE A 28 2.53 4.59 14.33
CA PHE A 28 1.19 5.17 14.40
C PHE A 28 1.29 6.66 14.65
N ILE A 29 0.52 7.45 13.91
CA ILE A 29 0.33 8.87 14.17
C ILE A 29 -1.12 9.07 14.58
N ASN A 30 -1.30 9.76 15.71
CA ASN A 30 -2.62 10.15 16.17
C ASN A 30 -3.24 11.12 15.16
N ASP A 31 -4.44 10.81 14.70
CA ASP A 31 -5.20 11.65 13.79
C ASP A 31 -6.17 12.51 14.62
N PRO A 32 -5.98 13.84 14.70
CA PRO A 32 -6.89 14.71 15.45
C PRO A 32 -8.34 14.69 14.92
N GLU A 33 -8.54 14.39 13.63
CA GLU A 33 -9.87 14.27 13.02
C GLU A 33 -10.51 12.91 13.33
N ASN A 34 -9.72 11.92 13.71
CA ASN A 34 -10.17 10.60 14.13
C ASN A 34 -9.47 10.17 15.44
N PRO A 35 -9.85 10.78 16.59
CA PRO A 35 -9.20 10.51 17.87
C PRO A 35 -9.43 9.08 18.39
N THR A 36 -10.31 8.32 17.74
CA THR A 36 -10.59 6.90 18.04
C THR A 36 -9.76 5.93 17.20
N ALA A 37 -8.94 6.43 16.27
CA ALA A 37 -8.02 5.60 15.53
C ALA A 37 -7.02 4.91 16.47
N GLN A 38 -6.68 3.66 16.14
CA GLN A 38 -5.78 2.84 16.94
C GLN A 38 -4.86 2.02 16.04
N LYS A 39 -3.80 1.44 16.62
CA LYS A 39 -2.90 0.53 15.90
C LYS A 39 -3.63 -0.71 15.43
N PHE A 40 -3.19 -1.27 14.30
CA PHE A 40 -3.60 -2.62 13.92
C PHE A 40 -3.26 -3.62 15.04
N PRO A 41 -4.15 -4.59 15.35
CA PRO A 41 -3.91 -5.57 16.41
C PRO A 41 -2.68 -6.44 16.18
N THR A 42 -2.35 -6.71 14.91
CA THR A 42 -1.21 -7.54 14.53
C THR A 42 -0.53 -6.93 13.31
N VAL A 43 0.79 -6.76 13.43
CA VAL A 43 1.69 -6.36 12.36
C VAL A 43 2.80 -7.40 12.28
N ILE A 44 3.04 -7.92 11.07
CA ILE A 44 4.11 -8.88 10.80
C ILE A 44 4.81 -8.42 9.52
N GLY A 45 5.95 -7.75 9.69
CA GLY A 45 6.68 -7.13 8.58
C GLY A 45 5.81 -6.08 7.88
N GLN A 46 5.57 -6.28 6.59
CA GLN A 46 4.78 -5.35 5.76
C GLN A 46 3.30 -5.73 5.65
N LYS A 47 2.80 -6.58 6.55
CA LYS A 47 1.41 -7.04 6.58
C LYS A 47 0.76 -6.67 7.91
N VAL A 48 -0.39 -6.00 7.82
CA VAL A 48 -1.26 -5.71 8.95
C VAL A 48 -2.50 -6.58 8.90
N THR A 49 -2.99 -7.02 10.06
CA THR A 49 -4.19 -7.85 10.15
C THR A 49 -5.09 -7.42 11.31
N TYR A 50 -6.39 -7.61 11.13
CA TYR A 50 -7.42 -7.38 12.14
C TYR A 50 -8.56 -8.39 11.98
N LYS A 51 -9.39 -8.52 13.02
CA LYS A 51 -10.63 -9.29 12.95
C LYS A 51 -11.81 -8.34 12.85
N ILE A 52 -12.82 -8.71 12.07
CA ILE A 52 -14.13 -8.08 12.15
C ILE A 52 -14.75 -8.48 13.49
N ILE A 53 -15.07 -7.49 14.31
CA ILE A 53 -15.64 -7.70 15.65
C ILE A 53 -16.99 -7.02 15.77
N ASN A 54 -17.80 -7.53 16.70
CA ASN A 54 -19.01 -6.84 17.11
C ASN A 54 -18.63 -5.61 17.95
N SER A 55 -18.99 -4.42 17.47
CA SER A 55 -18.69 -3.18 18.17
C SER A 55 -19.83 -2.17 17.95
N PRO A 56 -20.35 -1.55 19.03
CA PRO A 56 -21.32 -0.46 18.93
C PRO A 56 -20.69 0.85 18.45
N LYS A 57 -19.35 0.91 18.34
CA LYS A 57 -18.59 2.06 17.85
C LYS A 57 -17.87 1.71 16.56
N ASP A 58 -17.78 2.71 15.68
CA ASP A 58 -16.93 2.67 14.50
C ASP A 58 -15.47 2.45 14.93
N ILE A 59 -14.74 1.61 14.19
CA ILE A 59 -13.34 1.28 14.50
C ILE A 59 -12.48 1.70 13.32
N THR A 60 -11.41 2.44 13.62
CA THR A 60 -10.35 2.74 12.67
C THR A 60 -9.03 2.16 13.15
N TYR A 61 -8.42 1.32 12.32
CA TYR A 61 -7.04 0.88 12.47
C TYR A 61 -6.16 1.68 11.52
N SER A 62 -4.98 2.11 11.98
CA SER A 62 -3.95 2.69 11.13
C SER A 62 -2.57 2.19 11.52
N ALA A 63 -1.67 2.21 10.53
CA ALA A 63 -0.26 1.97 10.72
C ALA A 63 0.53 2.85 9.77
N ASN A 64 1.80 3.06 10.08
CA ASN A 64 2.78 3.69 9.21
C ASN A 64 4.18 3.18 9.56
N HIS A 65 5.20 3.66 8.85
CA HIS A 65 6.58 3.38 9.20
C HIS A 65 6.92 3.95 10.59
N SER A 66 7.64 3.18 11.42
CA SER A 66 8.00 3.53 12.80
C SER A 66 8.71 4.89 12.95
N ALA A 67 9.50 5.28 11.95
CA ALA A 67 10.19 6.57 11.94
C ALA A 67 9.35 7.71 11.35
N TYR A 68 8.22 7.42 10.70
CA TYR A 68 7.43 8.43 10.00
C TYR A 68 6.79 9.41 10.98
N ASN A 69 6.88 10.70 10.65
CA ASN A 69 6.23 11.77 11.40
C ASN A 69 5.73 12.86 10.43
N ASN A 70 4.58 13.43 10.76
CA ASN A 70 4.04 14.62 10.12
C ASN A 70 3.79 15.68 11.20
N ASN A 71 4.66 16.69 11.25
CA ASN A 71 4.50 17.80 12.17
C ASN A 71 4.15 19.07 11.39
N ASN A 72 2.88 19.48 11.44
CA ASN A 72 2.34 20.64 10.75
C ASN A 72 2.73 20.70 9.26
N GLY A 73 2.63 19.57 8.54
CA GLY A 73 2.96 19.45 7.12
C GLY A 73 4.42 19.18 6.82
N THR A 74 5.30 19.17 7.83
CA THR A 74 6.69 18.75 7.67
C THR A 74 6.78 17.23 7.78
N LEU A 75 7.12 16.59 6.67
CA LEU A 75 7.19 15.13 6.56
C LEU A 75 8.61 14.64 6.84
N THR A 76 8.76 13.69 7.77
CA THR A 76 10.04 13.05 8.12
C THR A 76 9.89 11.54 8.27
N GLY A 77 11.00 10.80 8.24
CA GLY A 77 10.99 9.34 8.39
C GLY A 77 10.44 8.56 7.19
N LEU A 78 10.40 9.20 6.01
CA LEU A 78 10.20 8.52 4.74
C LEU A 78 11.47 7.77 4.35
N LEU A 79 11.33 6.62 3.70
CA LEU A 79 12.47 5.84 3.24
C LEU A 79 12.87 6.22 1.83
N PRO A 80 14.17 6.19 1.48
CA PRO A 80 14.63 6.50 0.15
C PRO A 80 14.09 5.49 -0.87
N THR A 81 13.83 5.98 -2.08
CA THR A 81 13.50 5.14 -3.23
C THR A 81 14.64 5.14 -4.24
N SER A 82 14.77 4.07 -5.02
CA SER A 82 15.68 4.10 -6.17
C SER A 82 15.21 5.21 -7.15
N ASN A 83 16.16 6.00 -7.64
CA ASN A 83 15.93 7.18 -8.47
C ASN A 83 16.29 6.95 -9.96
N ASN A 84 16.46 5.68 -10.35
CA ASN A 84 16.85 5.27 -11.69
C ASN A 84 16.04 4.06 -12.15
N GLY A 85 15.74 3.99 -13.44
CA GLY A 85 15.01 2.87 -14.04
C GLY A 85 13.53 2.85 -13.64
N ILE A 86 12.92 1.67 -13.75
CA ILE A 86 11.53 1.44 -13.35
C ILE A 86 11.55 0.74 -11.99
N VAL A 87 10.85 1.30 -11.01
CA VAL A 87 10.74 0.75 -9.65
C VAL A 87 9.28 0.44 -9.36
N GLY A 88 8.98 -0.58 -8.58
CA GLY A 88 7.59 -0.96 -8.29
C GLY A 88 7.36 -1.58 -6.91
N PHE A 89 6.10 -1.72 -6.57
CA PHE A 89 5.59 -2.42 -5.38
C PHE A 89 4.14 -2.87 -5.61
N GLU A 90 3.64 -3.79 -4.80
CA GLU A 90 2.23 -4.20 -4.81
C GLU A 90 1.52 -3.92 -3.50
N LEU A 91 0.22 -3.68 -3.61
CA LEU A 91 -0.73 -3.73 -2.51
C LEU A 91 -1.56 -5.01 -2.66
N ARG A 92 -1.74 -5.74 -1.56
CA ARG A 92 -2.66 -6.88 -1.46
C ARG A 92 -3.62 -6.64 -0.33
N VAL A 93 -4.91 -6.66 -0.63
CA VAL A 93 -5.95 -6.24 0.31
C VAL A 93 -7.04 -7.29 0.31
N ASP A 94 -7.27 -7.91 1.46
CA ASP A 94 -8.42 -8.80 1.62
C ASP A 94 -9.70 -7.97 1.62
N THR A 95 -10.69 -8.44 0.87
CA THR A 95 -12.00 -7.82 0.72
C THR A 95 -13.11 -8.78 1.09
N ILE A 96 -14.26 -8.23 1.46
CA ILE A 96 -15.50 -9.02 1.56
C ILE A 96 -16.06 -9.16 0.14
N SER A 97 -16.23 -10.40 -0.30
CA SER A 97 -16.65 -10.73 -1.67
C SER A 97 -18.07 -10.27 -1.96
N GLU A 98 -18.95 -10.41 -0.96
CA GLU A 98 -20.35 -10.00 -1.02
C GLU A 98 -20.49 -8.49 -0.81
N GLU A 99 -21.52 -7.89 -1.41
CA GLU A 99 -21.94 -6.54 -1.04
C GLU A 99 -22.49 -6.54 0.38
N LEU A 100 -21.91 -5.68 1.23
CA LEU A 100 -22.41 -5.44 2.57
C LEU A 100 -23.75 -4.71 2.51
N LYS A 101 -24.63 -5.01 3.47
CA LYS A 101 -25.98 -4.46 3.57
C LYS A 101 -26.15 -3.71 4.87
N GLU A 102 -27.23 -2.93 4.94
CA GLU A 102 -27.62 -2.16 6.12
C GLU A 102 -26.51 -1.15 6.49
N THR A 103 -26.09 -1.14 7.75
CA THR A 103 -25.06 -0.25 8.28
C THR A 103 -23.65 -0.87 8.25
N ASN A 104 -23.50 -2.13 7.79
CA ASN A 104 -22.20 -2.79 7.72
C ASN A 104 -21.32 -2.07 6.70
N THR A 105 -20.18 -1.55 7.10
CA THR A 105 -19.22 -0.87 6.22
C THR A 105 -17.82 -1.41 6.47
N ASP A 106 -17.08 -1.64 5.39
CA ASP A 106 -15.68 -2.04 5.43
C ASP A 106 -14.91 -1.22 4.38
N VAL A 107 -14.01 -0.35 4.86
CA VAL A 107 -13.20 0.52 4.01
C VAL A 107 -11.73 0.30 4.35
N LYS A 108 -10.92 -0.01 3.35
CA LYS A 108 -9.47 -0.14 3.49
C LYS A 108 -8.78 0.85 2.58
N THR A 109 -7.82 1.58 3.11
CA THR A 109 -7.12 2.65 2.41
C THR A 109 -5.63 2.45 2.53
N PHE A 110 -4.91 2.45 1.42
CA PHE A 110 -3.47 2.70 1.42
C PHE A 110 -3.24 4.15 1.01
N ASN A 111 -2.83 4.98 1.97
CA ASN A 111 -2.23 6.27 1.65
C ASN A 111 -0.73 6.09 1.46
N ILE A 112 -0.23 6.55 0.34
CA ILE A 112 1.18 6.45 -0.05
C ILE A 112 1.66 7.88 -0.20
N VAL A 113 2.60 8.25 0.66
CA VAL A 113 3.08 9.62 0.75
C VAL A 113 4.53 9.64 0.34
N GLY A 114 4.83 10.47 -0.65
CA GLY A 114 6.16 10.59 -1.21
C GLY A 114 6.61 12.03 -1.31
N LEU A 115 7.93 12.20 -1.42
CA LEU A 115 8.57 13.47 -1.74
C LEU A 115 9.32 13.33 -3.05
N GLY A 116 9.07 14.27 -3.94
CA GLY A 116 9.83 14.46 -5.16
C GLY A 116 11.25 14.98 -4.90
N ALA A 117 12.04 15.10 -5.96
CA ALA A 117 13.41 15.60 -5.91
C ALA A 117 13.49 17.01 -5.29
N ASN A 118 12.46 17.83 -5.47
CA ASN A 118 12.38 19.20 -4.96
C ASN A 118 11.63 19.31 -3.61
N ASN A 119 11.40 18.19 -2.91
CA ASN A 119 10.54 18.09 -1.73
C ASN A 119 9.06 18.44 -1.99
N ASP A 120 8.61 18.38 -3.24
CA ASP A 120 7.21 18.45 -3.61
C ASP A 120 6.47 17.18 -3.17
N PRO A 121 5.33 17.29 -2.47
CA PRO A 121 4.57 16.12 -2.04
C PRO A 121 3.89 15.44 -3.22
N ILE A 122 3.98 14.12 -3.24
CA ILE A 122 3.26 13.22 -4.16
C ILE A 122 2.44 12.26 -3.31
N GLY A 123 1.13 12.26 -3.51
CA GLY A 123 0.20 11.35 -2.84
C GLY A 123 -0.34 10.32 -3.81
N ILE A 124 -0.44 9.07 -3.38
CA ILE A 124 -1.24 8.05 -4.05
C ILE A 124 -2.17 7.45 -3.00
N THR A 125 -3.46 7.42 -3.27
CA THR A 125 -4.45 6.87 -2.36
C THR A 125 -5.20 5.76 -3.08
N ALA A 126 -5.18 4.54 -2.54
CA ALA A 126 -5.98 3.41 -3.02
C ALA A 126 -7.01 3.02 -1.97
N ILE A 127 -8.30 3.10 -2.31
CA ILE A 127 -9.43 2.86 -1.41
C ILE A 127 -10.21 1.66 -1.94
N PHE A 128 -10.42 0.68 -1.06
CA PHE A 128 -11.26 -0.50 -1.27
C PHE A 128 -12.42 -0.39 -0.28
N ALA A 129 -13.59 0.01 -0.76
CA ALA A 129 -14.73 0.20 0.11
C ALA A 129 -15.84 -0.82 -0.17
N ASN A 130 -16.64 -1.12 0.84
CA ASN A 130 -17.84 -1.95 0.72
C ASN A 130 -18.96 -1.32 1.55
N ASN A 131 -20.09 -1.06 0.91
CA ASN A 131 -21.22 -0.30 1.45
C ASN A 131 -20.78 1.07 2.02
N SER A 132 -20.35 1.93 1.10
CA SER A 132 -19.89 3.30 1.34
C SER A 132 -20.58 4.28 0.41
N ASP A 133 -20.57 5.57 0.75
CA ASP A 133 -21.17 6.64 -0.06
C ASP A 133 -20.29 7.12 -1.24
N ILE A 134 -19.28 6.34 -1.63
CA ILE A 134 -18.37 6.71 -2.73
C ILE A 134 -19.09 6.58 -4.08
N GLN A 135 -19.57 7.71 -4.60
CA GLN A 135 -20.13 7.88 -5.95
C GLN A 135 -21.16 6.81 -6.36
N ASN A 136 -22.01 6.39 -5.41
CA ASN A 136 -23.04 5.36 -5.59
C ASN A 136 -22.53 3.95 -5.94
N TYR A 137 -21.22 3.68 -5.84
CA TYR A 137 -20.68 2.34 -5.98
C TYR A 137 -20.78 1.59 -4.66
N LYS A 138 -21.24 0.34 -4.74
CA LYS A 138 -21.39 -0.53 -3.57
C LYS A 138 -20.08 -1.16 -3.12
N LYS A 139 -19.19 -1.46 -4.06
CA LYS A 139 -17.84 -2.00 -3.81
C LYS A 139 -16.75 -1.23 -4.59
N PRO A 140 -16.56 0.09 -4.38
CA PRO A 140 -15.63 0.85 -5.19
C PRO A 140 -14.18 0.51 -4.85
N LEU A 141 -13.39 0.33 -5.92
CA LEU A 141 -11.95 0.53 -5.92
C LEU A 141 -11.67 1.91 -6.54
N LEU A 142 -11.20 2.81 -5.71
CA LEU A 142 -10.83 4.17 -6.09
C LEU A 142 -9.32 4.36 -5.94
N ILE A 143 -8.66 4.86 -6.96
CA ILE A 143 -7.24 5.24 -6.90
C ILE A 143 -7.10 6.70 -7.33
N TRP A 144 -6.47 7.50 -6.48
CA TRP A 144 -6.11 8.88 -6.78
C TRP A 144 -4.60 9.07 -6.79
N VAL A 145 -4.10 9.86 -7.74
CA VAL A 145 -2.75 10.40 -7.72
C VAL A 145 -2.83 11.89 -7.54
N ILE A 146 -2.29 12.38 -6.43
CA ILE A 146 -2.36 13.77 -5.99
C ILE A 146 -0.98 14.39 -6.08
N GLN A 147 -0.88 15.55 -6.70
CA GLN A 147 0.37 16.30 -6.81
C GLN A 147 0.10 17.79 -6.59
N LYS A 148 1.09 18.49 -6.05
CA LYS A 148 1.01 19.94 -5.87
C LYS A 148 1.02 20.66 -7.21
N ASN A 149 0.02 21.47 -7.54
CA ASN A 149 -0.01 22.36 -8.70
C ASN A 149 0.99 23.52 -8.50
N SER A 150 1.80 23.80 -9.54
CA SER A 150 2.88 24.79 -9.46
C SER A 150 2.37 26.23 -9.61
N SER A 151 1.21 26.41 -10.25
CA SER A 151 0.58 27.70 -10.51
C SER A 151 -0.29 28.15 -9.34
N THR A 152 -1.07 27.24 -8.76
CA THR A 152 -2.00 27.54 -7.65
C THR A 152 -1.41 27.23 -6.27
N ASN A 153 -0.31 26.46 -6.21
CA ASN A 153 0.31 25.98 -4.98
C ASN A 153 -0.61 25.03 -4.16
N GLU A 154 -1.71 24.55 -4.75
CA GLU A 154 -2.69 23.62 -4.15
C GLU A 154 -2.40 22.16 -4.52
N ASN A 155 -2.95 21.20 -3.76
CA ASN A 155 -2.88 19.78 -4.11
C ASN A 155 -4.03 19.42 -5.06
N GLU A 156 -3.71 18.80 -6.20
CA GLU A 156 -4.69 18.43 -7.23
C GLU A 156 -4.64 16.95 -7.57
N ILE A 157 -5.81 16.37 -7.84
CA ILE A 157 -5.94 15.01 -8.37
C ILE A 157 -5.53 15.04 -9.84
N THR A 158 -4.34 14.55 -10.13
CA THR A 158 -3.76 14.46 -11.49
C THR A 158 -4.16 13.18 -12.23
N TYR A 159 -4.68 12.20 -11.51
CA TYR A 159 -5.27 10.99 -12.08
C TYR A 159 -6.29 10.39 -11.12
N SER A 160 -7.37 9.83 -11.68
CA SER A 160 -8.35 9.06 -10.93
C SER A 160 -8.72 7.78 -11.68
N TYR A 161 -8.86 6.70 -10.93
CA TYR A 161 -9.44 5.44 -11.37
C TYR A 161 -10.57 5.09 -10.42
N LEU A 162 -11.74 4.75 -10.96
CA LEU A 162 -12.89 4.32 -10.18
C LEU A 162 -13.59 3.20 -10.92
N GLN A 163 -13.53 1.99 -10.36
CA GLN A 163 -14.33 0.85 -10.81
C GLN A 163 -14.76 0.02 -9.61
N PRO A 164 -15.90 -0.67 -9.68
CA PRO A 164 -16.24 -1.66 -8.67
C PRO A 164 -15.23 -2.80 -8.75
N TYR A 165 -14.72 -3.27 -7.60
CA TYR A 165 -13.96 -4.51 -7.58
C TYR A 165 -14.91 -5.72 -7.62
N ASP A 166 -14.39 -6.83 -8.13
CA ASP A 166 -15.14 -8.08 -8.33
C ASP A 166 -15.40 -8.81 -7.00
N SER A 167 -15.81 -10.09 -7.06
CA SER A 167 -16.03 -10.92 -5.87
C SER A 167 -14.76 -11.63 -5.40
N THR A 168 -13.57 -11.30 -5.94
CA THR A 168 -12.34 -11.93 -5.48
C THR A 168 -12.05 -11.54 -4.03
N PRO A 169 -11.62 -12.50 -3.19
CA PRO A 169 -11.41 -12.27 -1.77
C PRO A 169 -10.18 -11.39 -1.48
N THR A 170 -9.31 -11.19 -2.48
CA THR A 170 -8.11 -10.37 -2.36
C THR A 170 -7.95 -9.54 -3.62
N GLN A 171 -7.87 -8.23 -3.45
CA GLN A 171 -7.56 -7.27 -4.48
C GLN A 171 -6.04 -7.05 -4.55
N ASN A 172 -5.52 -6.82 -5.76
CA ASN A 172 -4.08 -6.67 -5.96
C ASN A 172 -3.76 -5.51 -6.91
N ILE A 173 -3.05 -4.51 -6.40
CA ILE A 173 -2.67 -3.31 -7.15
C ILE A 173 -1.16 -3.26 -7.26
N GLY A 174 -0.64 -3.29 -8.49
CA GLY A 174 0.75 -2.99 -8.78
C GLY A 174 0.90 -1.49 -9.09
N ILE A 175 1.86 -0.83 -8.46
CA ILE A 175 2.20 0.56 -8.73
C ILE A 175 3.66 0.57 -9.14
N TYR A 176 3.96 1.24 -10.26
CA TYR A 176 5.34 1.38 -10.73
C TYR A 176 5.63 2.79 -11.20
N LEU A 177 6.89 3.18 -11.04
CA LEU A 177 7.40 4.50 -11.32
C LEU A 177 8.57 4.37 -12.27
N ASN A 178 8.48 4.98 -13.43
CA ASN A 178 9.64 5.17 -14.29
C ASN A 178 10.36 6.44 -13.87
N GLN A 179 11.45 6.27 -13.13
CA GLN A 179 12.28 7.36 -12.62
C GLN A 179 13.11 8.04 -13.72
N ASN A 180 13.16 7.48 -14.94
CA ASN A 180 13.84 8.10 -16.07
C ASN A 180 12.93 9.08 -16.81
N THR A 181 11.64 8.76 -16.89
CA THR A 181 10.64 9.58 -17.61
C THR A 181 9.66 10.31 -16.70
N ASN A 182 9.79 10.15 -15.38
CA ASN A 182 8.86 10.65 -14.36
C ASN A 182 7.41 10.23 -14.65
N GLN A 183 7.17 8.93 -14.88
CA GLN A 183 5.81 8.43 -15.16
C GLN A 183 5.39 7.44 -14.10
N LEU A 184 4.12 7.52 -13.68
CA LEU A 184 3.49 6.56 -12.80
C LEU A 184 2.59 5.64 -13.62
N GLY A 185 2.74 4.33 -13.43
CA GLY A 185 1.89 3.32 -14.03
C GLY A 185 1.19 2.46 -12.99
N LEU A 186 0.09 1.85 -13.42
CA LEU A 186 -0.80 1.07 -12.57
C LEU A 186 -1.11 -0.29 -13.19
N ILE A 187 -1.21 -1.29 -12.33
CA ILE A 187 -1.74 -2.62 -12.65
C ILE A 187 -2.85 -2.89 -11.64
N VAL A 188 -4.08 -3.07 -12.12
CA VAL A 188 -5.24 -3.34 -11.26
C VAL A 188 -5.70 -4.76 -11.51
N ASN A 189 -5.59 -5.64 -10.52
CA ASN A 189 -6.00 -7.04 -10.61
C ASN A 189 -5.49 -7.73 -11.89
N LYS A 190 -4.16 -7.73 -12.08
CA LYS A 190 -3.46 -8.26 -13.27
C LYS A 190 -3.70 -7.51 -14.59
N LYS A 191 -4.61 -6.54 -14.64
CA LYS A 191 -4.80 -5.68 -15.81
C LYS A 191 -3.83 -4.51 -15.77
N ASN A 192 -2.82 -4.54 -16.62
CA ASN A 192 -1.87 -3.44 -16.77
C ASN A 192 -2.54 -2.27 -17.49
N LEU A 193 -2.58 -1.10 -16.86
CA LEU A 193 -3.15 0.14 -17.40
C LEU A 193 -2.11 1.02 -18.10
N GLY A 194 -0.84 0.61 -18.10
CA GLY A 194 0.27 1.39 -18.60
C GLY A 194 0.61 2.56 -17.67
N TYR A 195 1.35 3.53 -18.21
CA TYR A 195 1.58 4.81 -17.54
C TYR A 195 0.29 5.64 -17.59
N VAL A 196 -0.20 6.02 -16.41
CA VAL A 196 -1.50 6.69 -16.26
C VAL A 196 -1.38 8.19 -16.02
N THR A 197 -0.22 8.64 -15.52
CA THR A 197 0.06 10.06 -15.32
C THR A 197 1.57 10.32 -15.25
N SER A 198 1.94 11.58 -15.43
CA SER A 198 3.32 12.05 -15.25
C SER A 198 3.49 12.66 -13.87
N LEU A 199 4.63 12.39 -13.25
CA LEU A 199 5.09 13.01 -12.02
C LEU A 199 5.90 14.26 -12.34
N LYS A 200 5.81 15.27 -11.48
CA LYS A 200 6.57 16.53 -11.64
C LYS A 200 8.06 16.35 -11.47
N SER A 201 8.47 15.38 -10.67
CA SER A 201 9.86 15.06 -10.42
C SER A 201 10.02 13.58 -10.07
N LYS A 202 11.27 13.12 -10.05
CA LYS A 202 11.62 11.79 -9.56
C LYS A 202 11.20 11.64 -8.12
N LEU A 203 10.68 10.46 -7.77
CA LEU A 203 10.40 10.15 -6.38
C LEU A 203 11.73 9.95 -5.65
N LYS A 204 11.94 10.70 -4.56
CA LYS A 204 13.15 10.65 -3.74
C LYS A 204 12.95 9.73 -2.53
N SER A 205 11.78 9.84 -1.89
CA SER A 205 11.46 9.08 -0.69
C SER A 205 9.97 8.82 -0.59
N ILE A 206 9.58 7.74 0.08
CA ILE A 206 8.20 7.28 0.19
C ILE A 206 7.92 6.66 1.57
N THR A 207 6.66 6.67 1.97
CA THR A 207 6.13 5.89 3.09
C THR A 207 4.71 5.40 2.76
N PHE A 208 4.24 4.43 3.55
CA PHE A 208 2.95 3.79 3.37
C PHE A 208 2.16 3.88 4.67
N GLN A 209 0.87 4.14 4.53
CA GLN A 209 -0.06 4.34 5.62
C GLN A 209 -1.33 3.53 5.35
N PRO A 210 -1.33 2.22 5.61
CA PRO A 210 -2.57 1.45 5.59
C PRO A 210 -3.51 1.91 6.70
N GLN A 211 -4.79 1.96 6.37
CA GLN A 211 -5.88 2.24 7.27
C GLN A 211 -7.04 1.29 6.97
N ALA A 212 -7.72 0.82 8.01
CA ALA A 212 -8.97 0.08 7.88
C ALA A 212 -10.03 0.73 8.75
N PHE A 213 -11.23 0.91 8.21
CA PHE A 213 -12.41 1.40 8.89
C PHE A 213 -13.51 0.37 8.80
N ILE A 214 -14.06 -0.03 9.95
CA ILE A 214 -15.16 -0.99 10.05
C ILE A 214 -16.28 -0.43 10.93
N LYS A 215 -17.52 -0.69 10.51
CA LYS A 215 -18.73 -0.19 11.17
C LYS A 215 -19.91 -1.14 10.98
N GLY A 216 -20.81 -1.18 11.96
CA GLY A 216 -22.16 -1.76 11.81
C GLY A 216 -22.26 -3.27 11.90
N PHE A 217 -21.19 -3.98 12.26
CA PHE A 217 -21.20 -5.44 12.40
C PHE A 217 -21.85 -5.86 13.73
N GLU A 218 -23.14 -6.17 13.68
CA GLU A 218 -23.93 -6.65 14.84
C GLU A 218 -23.54 -8.08 15.28
N ALA A 219 -24.01 -8.48 16.48
CA ALA A 219 -23.68 -9.75 17.13
C ALA A 219 -23.97 -11.02 16.30
N ASN A 220 -24.93 -10.96 15.38
CA ASN A 220 -25.33 -12.06 14.50
C ASN A 220 -24.73 -11.95 13.08
N SER A 221 -23.82 -11.01 12.84
CA SER A 221 -23.21 -10.83 11.52
C SER A 221 -22.36 -12.04 11.14
N GLN A 222 -22.57 -12.56 9.92
CA GLN A 222 -21.82 -13.70 9.37
C GLN A 222 -20.33 -13.40 9.16
N TYR A 223 -19.94 -12.13 9.21
CA TYR A 223 -18.57 -11.68 8.98
C TYR A 223 -17.74 -11.61 10.26
N LEU A 224 -18.35 -11.81 11.43
CA LEU A 224 -17.63 -11.77 12.71
C LEU A 224 -16.50 -12.80 12.76
N ASN A 225 -15.40 -12.41 13.41
CA ASN A 225 -14.17 -13.18 13.55
C ASN A 225 -13.43 -13.49 12.25
N LYS A 226 -13.93 -13.05 11.08
CA LYS A 226 -13.18 -13.10 9.83
C LYS A 226 -11.92 -12.24 9.99
N THR A 227 -10.78 -12.83 9.68
CA THR A 227 -9.50 -12.13 9.69
C THR A 227 -9.32 -11.46 8.34
N MET A 228 -9.05 -10.16 8.35
CA MET A 228 -8.81 -9.32 7.19
C MET A 228 -7.37 -8.84 7.22
N SER A 229 -6.77 -8.65 6.05
CA SER A 229 -5.39 -8.17 5.95
C SER A 229 -5.17 -7.13 4.86
N MET A 230 -4.12 -6.34 5.07
CA MET A 230 -3.55 -5.43 4.10
C MET A 230 -2.04 -5.65 4.10
N GLU A 231 -1.47 -5.90 2.93
CA GLU A 231 -0.05 -6.21 2.77
C GLU A 231 0.55 -5.31 1.69
N LEU A 232 1.66 -4.68 2.05
CA LEU A 232 2.57 -4.04 1.12
C LEU A 232 3.61 -5.08 0.69
N VAL A 233 3.81 -5.25 -0.61
CA VAL A 233 4.82 -6.14 -1.17
C VAL A 233 5.86 -5.28 -1.87
N THR A 234 7.06 -5.19 -1.27
CA THR A 234 8.22 -4.50 -1.85
C THR A 234 9.24 -5.48 -2.38
N ASP A 235 9.31 -6.70 -1.86
CA ASP A 235 10.18 -7.74 -2.40
C ASP A 235 9.73 -8.16 -3.80
N LYS A 236 10.52 -7.81 -4.81
CA LYS A 236 10.26 -8.12 -6.22
C LYS A 236 10.04 -9.61 -6.50
N SER A 237 10.73 -10.49 -5.77
CA SER A 237 10.57 -11.93 -5.93
C SER A 237 9.16 -12.41 -5.56
N LYS A 238 8.44 -11.61 -4.78
CA LYS A 238 7.07 -11.88 -4.35
C LYS A 238 6.03 -11.18 -5.22
N PHE A 239 6.40 -10.37 -6.21
CA PHE A 239 5.43 -9.72 -7.09
C PHE A 239 4.63 -10.77 -7.87
N THR A 240 3.33 -10.49 -8.01
CA THR A 240 2.39 -11.38 -8.71
C THR A 240 1.83 -10.74 -9.97
N ASN A 241 1.96 -9.42 -10.14
CA ASN A 241 1.64 -8.71 -11.36
C ASN A 241 2.80 -8.78 -12.35
N ALA A 242 2.45 -8.74 -13.64
CA ALA A 242 3.44 -8.61 -14.70
C ALA A 242 3.83 -7.13 -14.87
N PHE A 243 4.89 -6.72 -14.16
CA PHE A 243 5.48 -5.39 -14.31
C PHE A 243 6.24 -5.24 -15.64
N PRO A 244 6.46 -4.00 -16.12
CA PRO A 244 7.33 -3.77 -17.27
C PRO A 244 8.72 -4.41 -17.11
N THR A 245 9.31 -4.85 -18.22
CA THR A 245 10.66 -5.42 -18.23
C THR A 245 11.67 -4.47 -17.59
N GLY A 246 12.55 -5.00 -16.75
CA GLY A 246 13.56 -4.22 -16.05
C GLY A 246 13.07 -3.52 -14.78
N THR A 247 11.80 -3.70 -14.38
CA THR A 247 11.29 -3.18 -13.11
C THR A 247 12.03 -3.80 -11.92
N THR A 248 12.63 -2.99 -11.06
CA THR A 248 13.18 -3.39 -9.75
C THR A 248 12.14 -3.20 -8.65
N ASP A 249 12.42 -3.68 -7.44
CA ASP A 249 11.70 -3.20 -6.27
C ASP A 249 11.90 -1.68 -6.04
N ILE A 250 11.13 -1.13 -5.10
CA ILE A 250 11.16 0.29 -4.75
C ILE A 250 12.52 0.76 -4.20
N CYS A 251 13.40 -0.15 -3.75
CA CYS A 251 14.77 0.14 -3.30
C CYS A 251 15.83 -0.05 -4.39
N GLY A 252 15.48 -0.63 -5.54
CA GLY A 252 16.38 -0.81 -6.67
C GLY A 252 16.91 -2.22 -6.89
N ASN A 253 16.36 -3.25 -6.23
CA ASN A 253 16.78 -4.65 -6.39
C ASN A 253 15.97 -5.42 -7.46
#